data_AF-A0A9D9NN63-F1
#
_entry.id   AF-A0A9D9NN63-F1
#
_cell.length_a   1.000
_cell.length_b   1.000
_cell.length_c   1.000
_cell.angle_alpha   90.00
_cell.angle_beta   90.00
_cell.angle_gamma   90.00
#
_symmetry.space_group_name_H-M   'P 1'
#
loop_
_entity.id
_entity.type
_entity.pdbx_description
1 polymer ?
#
loop_
_entity_poly.entity_id
_entity_poly.type
_entity_poly.pdbx_seq_one_letter_code
_entity_poly.pdbx_strand_id
1 'polypeptide(L)'
;MNKNCLMSAASLLCAAALCVPASGQHVPDPHGRGPAYQLPPLPESVVYTLPASYGGGFDGRSYNFAPQFFIYPDGALDAKEAEALVDELGIPAYSKSDHAGAMVINPAGAKYDSEADFEVFVELFNRASRSGNLKVVGIGEGADFVNEVLLPRAADHIAGILTIDGKAVKPGREKSYGVPAYVAGKNAARAAKAYIAADGAVACGEQDGVEIYENPDETLLRVVVNSAPAEDLGAVFADAWDKLLCRNYRFNNYKHTQYMGAQFGQFGPYELEPYMIPEKFGIVRNIVVKERPGEELPWLWYEYWPEELLDGAPERSVPVVVLLHGNTNDPRTQAETSGFVELAAEEKFFVVEMEWQGSRSAGAMGHDGVEAVLYELTDKYPQLDPSRIYCEGLSAGSITSTQLGIVKSHVFAAVGGHSGGLLGSFNRGAYGLRSILAEAAQKRGGVEMPYCGVLGTADDVVPFYNEDNFRDNNYILAWNAYLTMNGLDTIDSIDFDVDPVFGFSLSDRETVTTLKGAGISMETGVIRKGEVPMIRLVAVNDYGHWNFKPTARVMWDFFKHFSRDQKTYELIYTP
;
A
#
# COMPACT_ATOMS: atom_id res chain seq x y z
N MET A 1 33.19 -45.34 42.26
CA MET A 1 32.73 -45.10 40.87
C MET A 1 31.20 -45.15 40.89
N ASN A 2 30.59 -44.16 40.23
CA ASN A 2 29.20 -43.63 40.28
C ASN A 2 28.07 -44.68 40.41
N LYS A 3 27.05 -44.58 41.29
CA LYS A 3 26.04 -43.54 41.63
C LYS A 3 24.98 -43.26 40.55
N ASN A 4 23.80 -43.85 40.82
CA ASN A 4 22.42 -43.58 40.39
C ASN A 4 22.09 -42.13 39.98
N CYS A 5 21.17 -41.93 39.03
CA CYS A 5 19.75 -41.64 39.34
C CYS A 5 18.89 -41.46 38.08
N LEU A 6 17.58 -41.66 38.28
CA LEU A 6 16.47 -41.37 37.37
C LEU A 6 16.56 -39.95 36.78
N MET A 7 16.10 -39.79 35.53
CA MET A 7 15.61 -38.50 35.04
C MET A 7 14.23 -38.64 34.39
N SER A 8 13.40 -37.68 34.79
CA SER A 8 11.99 -37.45 34.56
C SER A 8 11.68 -36.95 33.15
N ALA A 9 10.42 -37.11 32.73
CA ALA A 9 9.80 -36.40 31.63
C ALA A 9 9.92 -34.87 31.82
N ALA A 10 10.99 -34.29 31.25
CA ALA A 10 11.22 -32.84 31.11
C ALA A 10 12.44 -32.64 30.19
N SER A 11 12.32 -32.96 28.89
CA SER A 11 13.45 -32.79 27.93
C SER A 11 13.02 -32.60 26.47
N LEU A 12 11.85 -32.03 26.21
CA LEU A 12 11.39 -31.68 24.84
C LEU A 12 10.66 -30.32 24.79
N LEU A 13 11.01 -29.42 25.73
CA LEU A 13 10.50 -28.06 25.85
C LEU A 13 11.68 -27.12 26.09
N CYS A 14 12.43 -26.79 25.04
CA CYS A 14 13.33 -25.63 25.02
C CYS A 14 13.81 -25.35 23.60
N ALA A 15 12.92 -24.84 22.76
CA ALA A 15 13.28 -24.01 21.61
C ALA A 15 12.08 -23.09 21.34
N ALA A 16 12.33 -21.78 21.24
CA ALA A 16 11.36 -20.68 21.06
C ALA A 16 10.67 -20.11 22.32
N ALA A 17 11.36 -20.10 23.46
CA ALA A 17 11.11 -19.11 24.52
C ALA A 17 12.30 -18.13 24.55
N LEU A 18 12.22 -17.04 23.78
CA LEU A 18 13.18 -15.95 23.87
C LEU A 18 12.60 -14.83 24.73
N CYS A 19 13.43 -14.45 25.69
CA CYS A 19 13.22 -13.50 26.76
C CYS A 19 12.72 -12.13 26.28
N VAL A 20 11.89 -11.52 27.12
CA VAL A 20 11.72 -10.06 27.20
C VAL A 20 13.11 -9.44 27.43
N PRO A 21 13.65 -8.58 26.55
CA PRO A 21 14.86 -7.83 26.88
C PRO A 21 14.48 -6.65 27.77
N ALA A 22 15.20 -6.54 28.88
CA ALA A 22 15.23 -5.34 29.69
C ALA A 22 15.81 -4.15 28.88
N SER A 23 15.36 -2.95 29.24
CA SER A 23 15.79 -1.65 28.75
C SER A 23 17.30 -1.51 28.49
N GLY A 24 17.66 -1.12 27.27
CA GLY A 24 19.02 -0.73 26.91
C GLY A 24 19.30 -0.88 25.41
N GLN A 25 19.18 0.24 24.68
CA GLN A 25 19.64 0.47 23.30
C GLN A 25 19.96 -0.78 22.44
N HIS A 26 18.91 -1.38 21.90
CA HIS A 26 18.99 -2.05 20.60
C HIS A 26 17.82 -1.52 19.78
N VAL A 27 18.12 -0.66 18.80
CA VAL A 27 17.15 -0.35 17.75
C VAL A 27 17.10 -1.61 16.88
N PRO A 28 15.99 -2.37 16.86
CA PRO A 28 15.83 -3.41 15.85
C PRO A 28 15.86 -2.71 14.49
N ASP A 29 16.67 -3.23 13.57
CA ASP A 29 16.59 -2.88 12.17
C ASP A 29 15.11 -2.99 11.75
N PRO A 30 14.45 -1.87 11.36
CA PRO A 30 13.06 -1.90 10.94
C PRO A 30 12.82 -2.79 9.71
N HIS A 31 13.88 -3.32 9.09
CA HIS A 31 13.82 -4.08 7.84
C HIS A 31 13.99 -5.60 8.01
N GLY A 32 14.02 -6.11 9.25
CA GLY A 32 13.99 -7.56 9.53
C GLY A 32 15.23 -8.32 9.06
N ARG A 33 16.34 -7.65 8.76
CA ARG A 33 17.60 -8.34 8.46
C ARG A 33 18.26 -8.67 9.79
N GLY A 34 18.51 -9.96 10.01
CA GLY A 34 19.29 -10.42 11.16
C GLY A 34 20.65 -9.70 11.24
N PRO A 35 21.34 -9.77 12.39
CA PRO A 35 22.48 -8.91 12.76
C PRO A 35 23.77 -9.04 11.91
N ALA A 36 23.72 -9.61 10.69
CA ALA A 36 24.90 -9.89 9.87
C ALA A 36 24.72 -9.69 8.35
N TYR A 37 23.76 -8.88 7.88
CA TYR A 37 23.67 -8.53 6.45
C TYR A 37 24.35 -7.18 6.18
N GLN A 38 25.68 -7.16 6.03
CA GLN A 38 26.36 -5.99 5.48
C GLN A 38 26.09 -5.95 3.98
N LEU A 39 25.37 -4.93 3.51
CA LEU A 39 25.26 -4.66 2.08
C LEU A 39 26.66 -4.38 1.52
N PRO A 40 26.98 -4.85 0.30
CA PRO A 40 28.23 -4.48 -0.35
C PRO A 40 28.37 -2.96 -0.44
N PRO A 41 29.60 -2.41 -0.46
CA PRO A 41 29.81 -0.97 -0.63
C PRO A 41 29.09 -0.47 -1.88
N LEU A 42 28.63 0.78 -1.88
CA LEU A 42 28.00 1.39 -3.06
C LEU A 42 28.99 1.39 -4.24
N PRO A 43 28.50 1.30 -5.49
CA PRO A 43 29.34 1.48 -6.67
C PRO A 43 30.13 2.78 -6.59
N GLU A 44 31.36 2.81 -7.12
CA GLU A 44 32.24 4.00 -7.12
C GLU A 44 31.61 5.21 -7.83
N SER A 45 30.68 4.96 -8.77
CA SER A 45 29.88 5.98 -9.43
C SER A 45 28.97 6.78 -8.49
N VAL A 46 28.61 6.23 -7.31
CA VAL A 46 27.79 6.96 -6.34
C VAL A 46 28.67 7.88 -5.51
N VAL A 47 28.65 9.17 -5.83
CA VAL A 47 29.53 10.18 -5.23
C VAL A 47 28.91 10.94 -4.06
N TYR A 48 27.59 10.91 -3.92
CA TYR A 48 26.86 11.50 -2.81
C TYR A 48 25.55 10.75 -2.53
N THR A 49 25.13 10.74 -1.27
CA THR A 49 23.83 10.18 -0.86
C THR A 49 23.19 11.05 0.22
N LEU A 50 21.97 11.50 -0.05
CA LEU A 50 21.05 12.05 0.95
C LEU A 50 20.17 10.89 1.46
N PRO A 51 20.31 10.47 2.73
CA PRO A 51 19.49 9.38 3.25
C PRO A 51 18.02 9.81 3.39
N ALA A 52 17.11 8.87 3.12
CA ALA A 52 15.70 9.00 3.48
C ALA A 52 15.55 9.19 5.00
N SER A 53 14.69 10.11 5.41
CA SER A 53 14.47 10.44 6.82
C SER A 53 13.27 9.68 7.37
N TYR A 54 13.46 8.57 8.07
CA TYR A 54 12.36 7.81 8.69
C TYR A 54 12.07 8.31 10.12
N GLY A 55 11.62 9.55 10.24
CA GLY A 55 11.25 10.15 11.53
C GLY A 55 9.95 9.57 12.11
N GLY A 56 9.80 9.59 13.44
CA GLY A 56 8.58 9.15 14.14
C GLY A 56 7.45 10.19 14.19
N GLY A 57 7.42 11.13 13.24
CA GLY A 57 6.38 12.15 13.16
C GLY A 57 5.06 11.58 12.68
N PHE A 58 3.95 12.18 13.10
CA PHE A 58 2.60 11.82 12.62
C PHE A 58 2.19 12.62 11.37
N ASP A 59 2.95 13.68 11.05
CA ASP A 59 2.77 14.49 9.85
C ASP A 59 3.43 13.86 8.62
N GLY A 60 3.01 14.31 7.43
CA GLY A 60 3.58 13.85 6.16
C GLY A 60 2.93 12.58 5.62
N ARG A 61 3.67 11.83 4.80
CA ARG A 61 3.24 10.60 4.10
C ARG A 61 3.77 9.33 4.76
N SER A 62 3.17 8.18 4.47
CA SER A 62 3.76 6.90 4.86
C SER A 62 5.16 6.76 4.27
N TYR A 63 6.11 6.28 5.08
CA TYR A 63 7.46 6.05 4.61
C TYR A 63 7.60 4.84 3.67
N ASN A 64 6.58 3.99 3.54
CA ASN A 64 6.64 2.77 2.73
C ASN A 64 6.89 3.06 1.24
N PHE A 65 6.51 4.24 0.76
CA PHE A 65 6.68 4.65 -0.63
C PHE A 65 7.41 5.99 -0.72
N ALA A 66 8.37 6.22 0.19
CA ALA A 66 9.23 7.38 0.16
C ALA A 66 9.99 7.46 -1.19
N PRO A 67 9.98 8.62 -1.88
CA PRO A 67 10.64 8.76 -3.16
C PRO A 67 12.16 8.66 -3.00
N GLN A 68 12.80 7.90 -3.88
CA GLN A 68 14.25 7.81 -3.98
C GLN A 68 14.68 8.41 -5.31
N PHE A 69 15.54 9.43 -5.31
CA PHE A 69 16.02 10.08 -6.51
C PHE A 69 17.37 9.53 -6.94
N PHE A 70 17.46 9.00 -8.16
CA PHE A 70 18.73 8.73 -8.84
C PHE A 70 19.03 9.90 -9.77
N ILE A 71 20.11 10.63 -9.48
CA ILE A 71 20.45 11.87 -10.15
C ILE A 71 21.70 11.64 -11.00
N TYR A 72 21.58 11.84 -12.31
CA TYR A 72 22.63 11.72 -13.32
C TYR A 72 23.05 13.12 -13.78
N PRO A 73 24.18 13.67 -13.27
CA PRO A 73 24.63 15.03 -13.59
C PRO A 73 25.15 15.21 -15.02
N ASP A 74 25.42 16.47 -15.39
CA ASP A 74 26.08 16.83 -16.65
C ASP A 74 27.60 16.59 -16.57
N GLY A 75 27.99 15.32 -16.63
CA GLY A 75 29.37 14.88 -16.45
C GLY A 75 29.72 14.58 -14.99
N ALA A 76 30.96 14.12 -14.75
CA ALA A 76 31.38 13.67 -13.43
C ALA A 76 31.56 14.84 -12.45
N LEU A 77 30.99 14.70 -11.25
CA LEU A 77 31.12 15.63 -10.13
C LEU A 77 31.97 15.05 -9.00
N ASP A 78 32.66 15.89 -8.23
CA ASP A 78 33.15 15.47 -6.92
C ASP A 78 32.02 15.44 -5.86
N ALA A 79 32.31 14.92 -4.67
CA ALA A 79 31.30 14.76 -3.62
C ALA A 79 30.68 16.10 -3.15
N LYS A 80 31.44 17.20 -3.18
CA LYS A 80 30.97 18.52 -2.76
C LYS A 80 30.11 19.17 -3.84
N GLU A 81 30.50 19.02 -5.10
CA GLU A 81 29.70 19.44 -6.25
C GLU A 81 28.39 18.65 -6.32
N ALA A 82 28.43 17.35 -6.04
CA ALA A 82 27.25 16.48 -5.99
C ALA A 82 26.29 16.87 -4.85
N GLU A 83 26.81 17.17 -3.66
CA GLU A 83 26.00 17.71 -2.55
C GLU A 83 25.35 19.04 -2.93
N ALA A 84 26.12 19.96 -3.53
CA ALA A 84 25.61 21.25 -3.97
C ALA A 84 24.51 21.12 -5.03
N LEU A 85 24.60 20.14 -5.94
CA LEU A 85 23.55 19.85 -6.91
C LEU A 85 22.25 19.38 -6.24
N VAL A 86 22.34 18.52 -5.22
CA VAL A 86 21.16 18.08 -4.45
C VAL A 86 20.49 19.25 -3.73
N ASP A 87 21.29 20.15 -3.16
CA ASP A 87 20.81 21.39 -2.53
C ASP A 87 20.17 22.34 -3.56
N GLU A 88 20.78 22.50 -4.74
CA GLU A 88 20.27 23.35 -5.83
C GLU A 88 18.91 22.85 -6.35
N LEU A 89 18.75 21.53 -6.48
CA LEU A 89 17.46 20.91 -6.82
C LEU A 89 16.42 21.04 -5.70
N GLY A 90 16.81 21.45 -4.49
CA GLY A 90 15.91 21.66 -3.35
C GLY A 90 15.37 20.37 -2.72
N ILE A 91 15.98 19.21 -3.02
CA ILE A 91 15.52 17.90 -2.54
C ILE A 91 15.44 17.79 -1.01
N PRO A 92 16.37 18.37 -0.21
CA PRO A 92 16.30 18.29 1.25
C PRO A 92 14.98 18.79 1.86
N ALA A 93 14.27 19.71 1.19
CA ALA A 93 12.96 20.19 1.64
C ALA A 93 11.90 19.08 1.72
N TYR A 94 11.98 18.08 0.84
CA TYR A 94 11.03 16.96 0.76
C TYR A 94 11.38 15.79 1.68
N SER A 95 12.57 15.79 2.29
CA SER A 95 12.98 14.73 3.23
C SER A 95 12.10 14.71 4.48
N LYS A 96 11.56 15.88 4.89
CA LYS A 96 10.68 15.97 6.06
C LYS A 96 9.22 15.63 5.75
N SER A 97 8.69 16.05 4.60
CA SER A 97 7.28 15.86 4.23
C SER A 97 6.99 14.48 3.65
N ASP A 98 7.92 13.97 2.82
CA ASP A 98 7.73 12.78 1.98
C ASP A 98 8.80 11.72 2.23
N HIS A 99 9.70 11.95 3.21
CA HIS A 99 10.79 11.02 3.53
C HIS A 99 11.78 10.81 2.36
N ALA A 100 11.86 11.78 1.43
CA ALA A 100 12.69 11.71 0.23
C ALA A 100 14.17 11.43 0.55
N GLY A 101 14.77 10.55 -0.27
CA GLY A 101 16.22 10.30 -0.32
C GLY A 101 16.77 10.49 -1.74
N ALA A 102 18.08 10.67 -1.88
CA ALA A 102 18.71 10.87 -3.19
C ALA A 102 20.12 10.27 -3.28
N MET A 103 20.53 9.90 -4.49
CA MET A 103 21.88 9.47 -4.84
C MET A 103 22.32 10.21 -6.12
N VAL A 104 23.53 10.75 -6.10
CA VAL A 104 24.17 11.33 -7.31
C VAL A 104 25.10 10.28 -7.91
N ILE A 105 24.87 9.95 -9.18
CA ILE A 105 25.48 8.82 -9.89
C ILE A 105 26.24 9.37 -11.10
N ASN A 106 27.56 9.48 -10.94
CA ASN A 106 28.47 9.84 -12.01
C ASN A 106 28.54 8.75 -13.10
N PRO A 107 29.05 9.09 -14.29
CA PRO A 107 29.47 8.08 -15.25
C PRO A 107 30.42 7.05 -14.65
N ALA A 108 30.24 5.78 -15.00
CA ALA A 108 31.14 4.69 -14.62
C ALA A 108 32.56 4.84 -15.22
N GLY A 109 32.69 5.63 -16.30
CA GLY A 109 33.96 5.99 -16.93
C GLY A 109 34.15 7.50 -17.08
N ALA A 110 34.82 7.91 -18.17
CA ALA A 110 35.02 9.34 -18.45
C ALA A 110 33.75 10.05 -18.95
N LYS A 111 32.80 9.29 -19.48
CA LYS A 111 31.47 9.69 -19.98
C LYS A 111 30.50 8.54 -19.75
N TYR A 112 29.20 8.82 -19.79
CA TYR A 112 28.19 7.76 -19.69
C TYR A 112 28.33 6.75 -20.83
N ASP A 113 28.36 5.48 -20.48
CA ASP A 113 28.37 4.31 -21.35
C ASP A 113 27.07 3.52 -21.18
N SER A 114 26.47 3.12 -22.30
CA SER A 114 25.12 2.53 -22.26
C SER A 114 25.01 1.20 -21.51
N GLU A 115 26.09 0.42 -21.42
CA GLU A 115 26.06 -0.86 -20.70
C GLU A 115 26.59 -0.71 -19.28
N ALA A 116 27.76 -0.10 -19.11
CA ALA A 116 28.37 0.01 -17.78
C ALA A 116 27.49 0.81 -16.80
N ASP A 117 26.92 1.94 -17.24
CA ASP A 117 26.05 2.74 -16.39
C ASP A 117 24.66 2.13 -16.20
N PHE A 118 24.20 1.29 -17.14
CA PHE A 118 22.97 0.52 -16.95
C PHE A 118 23.17 -0.61 -15.92
N GLU A 119 24.32 -1.27 -15.90
CA GLU A 119 24.66 -2.25 -14.86
C GLU A 119 24.69 -1.60 -13.47
N VAL A 120 25.25 -0.39 -13.34
CA VAL A 120 25.20 0.40 -12.11
C VAL A 120 23.75 0.71 -11.71
N PHE A 121 22.91 1.13 -12.66
CA PHE A 121 21.48 1.36 -12.40
C PHE A 121 20.79 0.09 -11.87
N VAL A 122 20.99 -1.06 -12.53
CA VAL A 122 20.38 -2.34 -12.11
C VAL A 122 20.87 -2.76 -10.73
N GLU A 123 22.15 -2.60 -10.44
CA GLU A 123 22.72 -2.89 -9.12
C GLU A 123 22.08 -2.02 -8.03
N LEU A 124 21.97 -0.71 -8.27
CA LEU A 124 21.34 0.23 -7.32
C LEU A 124 19.84 -0.04 -7.17
N PHE A 125 19.13 -0.34 -8.25
CA PHE A 125 17.72 -0.74 -8.22
C PHE A 125 17.52 -1.97 -7.34
N ASN A 126 18.33 -3.02 -7.55
CA ASN A 126 18.26 -4.26 -6.77
C ASN A 126 18.57 -4.06 -5.28
N ARG A 127 19.41 -3.06 -4.94
CA ARG A 127 19.68 -2.65 -3.54
C ARG A 127 18.52 -1.86 -2.93
N ALA A 128 17.86 -1.02 -3.74
CA ALA A 128 16.73 -0.18 -3.36
C ALA A 128 15.36 -0.89 -3.40
N SER A 129 15.33 -2.15 -3.86
CA SER A 129 14.21 -3.02 -4.29
C SER A 129 12.99 -3.20 -3.36
N ARG A 130 12.85 -2.38 -2.33
CA ARG A 130 11.67 -2.32 -1.46
C ARG A 130 10.80 -1.07 -1.65
N SER A 131 11.35 0.04 -2.16
CA SER A 131 10.53 1.22 -2.51
C SER A 131 10.36 1.27 -4.02
N GLY A 132 9.14 1.00 -4.49
CA GLY A 132 8.84 1.20 -5.91
C GLY A 132 8.66 2.68 -6.30
N ASN A 133 8.97 3.63 -5.41
CA ASN A 133 8.94 5.06 -5.72
C ASN A 133 10.30 5.61 -6.20
N LEU A 134 10.95 4.92 -7.14
CA LEU A 134 12.19 5.39 -7.76
C LEU A 134 11.89 6.52 -8.75
N LYS A 135 12.53 7.68 -8.54
CA LYS A 135 12.52 8.83 -9.45
C LYS A 135 13.91 8.99 -10.05
N VAL A 136 13.98 9.38 -11.31
CA VAL A 136 15.25 9.62 -12.01
C VAL A 136 15.31 11.07 -12.46
N VAL A 137 16.44 11.73 -12.22
CA VAL A 137 16.74 13.08 -12.69
C VAL A 137 17.98 13.02 -13.57
N GLY A 138 17.90 13.48 -14.82
CA GLY A 138 19.04 13.59 -15.73
C GLY A 138 19.28 15.02 -16.16
N ILE A 139 20.54 15.46 -16.21
CA ILE A 139 20.93 16.82 -16.63
C ILE A 139 22.03 16.70 -17.69
N GLY A 140 21.90 17.41 -18.82
CA GLY A 140 22.93 17.44 -19.87
C GLY A 140 23.35 16.04 -20.36
N GLU A 141 24.63 15.67 -20.24
CA GLU A 141 25.10 14.31 -20.59
C GLU A 141 24.37 13.20 -19.80
N GLY A 142 23.94 13.46 -18.55
CA GLY A 142 23.12 12.52 -17.78
C GLY A 142 21.69 12.41 -18.31
N ALA A 143 21.10 13.52 -18.80
CA ALA A 143 19.81 13.49 -19.47
C ALA A 143 19.86 12.69 -20.78
N ASP A 144 20.98 12.77 -21.51
CA ASP A 144 21.21 11.96 -22.70
C ASP A 144 21.20 10.46 -22.36
N PHE A 145 21.90 10.04 -21.31
CA PHE A 145 21.89 8.66 -20.83
C PHE A 145 20.48 8.20 -20.43
N VAL A 146 19.75 9.01 -19.67
CA VAL A 146 18.37 8.68 -19.27
C VAL A 146 17.46 8.49 -20.48
N ASN A 147 17.53 9.40 -21.46
CA ASN A 147 16.72 9.34 -22.67
C ASN A 147 17.08 8.12 -23.54
N GLU A 148 18.37 7.87 -23.74
CA GLU A 148 18.86 6.85 -24.67
C GLU A 148 18.84 5.43 -24.10
N VAL A 149 19.00 5.29 -22.78
CA VAL A 149 19.23 4.00 -22.13
C VAL A 149 18.10 3.64 -21.17
N LEU A 150 17.78 4.51 -20.20
CA LEU A 150 16.81 4.16 -19.15
C LEU A 150 15.37 4.14 -19.66
N LEU A 151 14.98 5.10 -20.51
CA LEU A 151 13.65 5.12 -21.12
C LEU A 151 13.32 3.80 -21.85
N PRO A 152 14.17 3.28 -22.78
CA PRO A 152 13.83 2.03 -23.46
C PRO A 152 14.05 0.75 -22.63
N ARG A 153 14.89 0.77 -21.57
CA ARG A 153 15.27 -0.45 -20.84
C ARG A 153 14.64 -0.61 -19.46
N ALA A 154 14.18 0.48 -18.84
CA ALA A 154 13.79 0.50 -17.42
C ALA A 154 12.57 1.39 -17.10
N ALA A 155 11.90 1.96 -18.10
CA ALA A 155 10.74 2.84 -17.89
C ALA A 155 9.68 2.24 -16.96
N ASP A 156 9.42 0.95 -17.12
CA ASP A 156 8.45 0.16 -16.35
C ASP A 156 8.87 -0.15 -14.90
N HIS A 157 10.09 0.22 -14.51
CA HIS A 157 10.62 0.12 -13.14
C HIS A 157 10.83 1.51 -12.48
N ILE A 158 10.70 2.59 -13.24
CA ILE A 158 10.90 3.97 -12.77
C ILE A 158 9.54 4.66 -12.62
N ALA A 159 9.26 5.24 -11.45
CA ALA A 159 7.99 5.92 -11.18
C ALA A 159 7.92 7.32 -11.78
N GLY A 160 9.06 7.97 -12.05
CA GLY A 160 9.02 9.22 -12.79
C GLY A 160 10.40 9.69 -13.23
N ILE A 161 10.45 10.39 -14.34
CA ILE A 161 11.68 10.95 -14.92
C ILE A 161 11.57 12.47 -15.00
N LEU A 162 12.63 13.17 -14.60
CA LEU A 162 12.90 14.55 -14.98
C LEU A 162 14.16 14.56 -15.86
N THR A 163 14.07 15.11 -17.08
CA THR A 163 15.26 15.40 -17.89
C THR A 163 15.37 16.86 -18.22
N ILE A 164 16.59 17.41 -18.10
CA ILE A 164 16.90 18.82 -18.34
C ILE A 164 17.97 18.92 -19.42
N ASP A 165 17.67 19.64 -20.49
CA ASP A 165 18.58 19.94 -21.61
C ASP A 165 19.13 18.71 -22.37
N GLY A 166 18.51 17.54 -22.20
CA GLY A 166 18.85 16.30 -22.91
C GLY A 166 18.55 16.35 -24.42
N LYS A 167 19.29 15.54 -25.18
CA LYS A 167 19.12 15.34 -26.62
C LYS A 167 17.88 14.50 -26.90
N ALA A 168 17.32 14.72 -28.09
CA ALA A 168 16.22 13.91 -28.58
C ALA A 168 16.71 12.53 -29.04
N VAL A 169 15.97 11.51 -28.63
CA VAL A 169 16.16 10.12 -29.05
C VAL A 169 15.01 9.68 -29.94
N LYS A 170 15.23 8.62 -30.72
CA LYS A 170 14.15 8.05 -31.54
C LYS A 170 13.18 7.27 -30.64
N PRO A 171 11.87 7.38 -30.87
CA PRO A 171 10.91 6.50 -30.20
C PRO A 171 11.26 5.03 -30.41
N GLY A 172 11.09 4.23 -29.36
CA GLY A 172 11.15 2.77 -29.44
C GLY A 172 10.11 2.22 -30.42
N ARG A 173 10.40 1.06 -31.02
CA ARG A 173 9.46 0.38 -31.93
C ARG A 173 8.50 -0.56 -31.19
N GLU A 174 8.87 -1.00 -30.00
CA GLU A 174 8.08 -1.89 -29.17
C GLU A 174 7.21 -1.09 -28.21
N LYS A 175 6.04 -1.65 -27.86
CA LYS A 175 5.13 -1.03 -26.91
C LYS A 175 5.75 -1.08 -25.52
N SER A 176 5.94 0.07 -24.89
CA SER A 176 6.45 0.21 -23.52
C SER A 176 5.30 0.20 -22.51
N TYR A 177 5.60 -0.15 -21.25
CA TYR A 177 4.70 0.12 -20.11
C TYR A 177 4.76 1.59 -19.63
N GLY A 178 5.53 2.42 -20.35
CA GLY A 178 5.61 3.87 -20.20
C GLY A 178 6.34 4.30 -18.94
N VAL A 179 6.55 5.61 -18.78
CA VAL A 179 7.07 6.24 -17.56
C VAL A 179 6.64 7.71 -17.52
N PRO A 180 6.02 8.18 -16.42
CA PRO A 180 5.67 9.60 -16.28
C PRO A 180 6.94 10.45 -16.41
N ALA A 181 6.93 11.44 -17.30
CA ALA A 181 8.12 12.22 -17.62
C ALA A 181 7.89 13.73 -17.66
N TYR A 182 8.74 14.48 -16.96
CA TYR A 182 8.88 15.92 -17.12
C TYR A 182 10.14 16.20 -17.94
N VAL A 183 9.99 16.86 -19.08
CA VAL A 183 11.09 17.13 -20.02
C VAL A 183 11.26 18.65 -20.13
N ALA A 184 12.43 19.14 -19.74
CA ALA A 184 12.72 20.58 -19.58
C ALA A 184 13.88 21.06 -20.45
N GLY A 185 13.88 22.36 -20.74
CA GLY A 185 14.99 23.06 -21.38
C GLY A 185 14.85 23.19 -22.89
N LYS A 186 15.92 23.65 -23.55
CA LYS A 186 15.88 24.13 -24.95
C LYS A 186 15.47 23.07 -25.98
N ASN A 187 15.66 21.80 -25.64
CA ASN A 187 15.37 20.65 -26.50
C ASN A 187 14.09 19.89 -26.10
N ALA A 188 13.36 20.37 -25.08
CA ALA A 188 12.27 19.64 -24.43
C ALA A 188 11.24 19.08 -25.43
N ALA A 189 10.69 19.93 -26.29
CA ALA A 189 9.69 19.52 -27.29
C ALA A 189 10.18 18.44 -28.27
N ARG A 190 11.49 18.34 -28.52
CA ARG A 190 12.05 17.28 -29.38
C ARG A 190 12.31 16.00 -28.59
N ALA A 191 12.86 16.12 -27.38
CA ALA A 191 13.14 14.97 -26.52
C ALA A 191 11.86 14.28 -26.02
N ALA A 192 10.82 15.05 -25.70
CA ALA A 192 9.52 14.55 -25.23
C ALA A 192 8.83 13.60 -26.20
N LYS A 193 9.14 13.65 -27.51
CA LYS A 193 8.51 12.77 -28.51
C LYS A 193 8.72 11.29 -28.24
N ALA A 194 9.85 10.91 -27.66
CA ALA A 194 10.11 9.52 -27.29
C ALA A 194 9.23 9.08 -26.12
N TYR A 195 9.07 9.93 -25.11
CA TYR A 195 8.21 9.70 -23.96
C TYR A 195 6.73 9.63 -24.35
N ILE A 196 6.23 10.60 -25.12
CA ILE A 196 4.83 10.63 -25.59
C ILE A 196 4.49 9.36 -26.37
N ALA A 197 5.41 8.89 -27.22
CA ALA A 197 5.23 7.66 -27.97
C ALA A 197 5.31 6.40 -27.09
N ALA A 198 6.25 6.34 -26.14
CA ALA A 198 6.39 5.21 -25.21
C ALA A 198 5.16 5.06 -24.31
N ASP A 199 4.59 6.18 -23.88
CA ASP A 199 3.44 6.25 -22.99
C ASP A 199 2.11 6.10 -23.73
N GLY A 200 2.09 6.17 -25.07
CA GLY A 200 0.83 6.25 -25.83
C GLY A 200 0.01 7.50 -25.48
N ALA A 201 0.69 8.57 -25.06
CA ALA A 201 0.06 9.78 -24.56
C ALA A 201 -0.47 10.66 -25.71
N VAL A 202 -1.57 11.35 -25.46
CA VAL A 202 -2.20 12.31 -26.37
C VAL A 202 -2.20 13.71 -25.75
N ALA A 203 -2.21 14.75 -26.59
CA ALA A 203 -2.16 16.12 -26.11
C ALA A 203 -3.45 16.47 -25.32
N CYS A 204 -3.27 16.97 -24.09
CA CYS A 204 -4.37 17.41 -23.21
C CYS A 204 -4.48 18.95 -23.12
N GLY A 205 -3.45 19.69 -23.55
CA GLY A 205 -3.45 21.15 -23.58
C GLY A 205 -2.21 21.76 -22.95
N GLU A 206 -2.31 23.04 -22.59
CA GLU A 206 -1.27 23.78 -21.89
C GLU A 206 -1.78 24.17 -20.50
N GLN A 207 -0.94 24.01 -19.47
CA GLN A 207 -1.24 24.41 -18.10
C GLN A 207 -0.02 25.13 -17.54
N ASP A 208 -0.19 26.33 -16.98
CA ASP A 208 0.88 27.10 -16.34
C ASP A 208 2.15 27.27 -17.22
N GLY A 209 1.98 27.41 -18.54
CA GLY A 209 3.08 27.60 -19.49
C GLY A 209 3.82 26.32 -19.92
N VAL A 210 3.32 25.13 -19.56
CA VAL A 210 3.85 23.83 -20.00
C VAL A 210 2.83 23.04 -20.80
N GLU A 211 3.29 22.30 -21.80
CA GLU A 211 2.42 21.40 -22.57
C GLU A 211 2.23 20.09 -21.80
N ILE A 212 1.00 19.57 -21.78
CA ILE A 212 0.61 18.34 -21.08
C ILE A 212 0.10 17.30 -22.08
N TYR A 213 0.60 16.08 -21.94
CA TYR A 213 0.16 14.90 -22.67
C TYR A 213 -0.15 13.78 -21.67
N GLU A 214 -1.21 13.00 -21.89
CA GLU A 214 -1.59 11.89 -21.01
C GLU A 214 -2.05 10.67 -21.81
N ASN A 215 -1.78 9.47 -21.29
CA ASN A 215 -2.42 8.26 -21.79
C ASN A 215 -3.90 8.24 -21.36
N PRO A 216 -4.85 8.02 -22.28
CA PRO A 216 -6.29 8.03 -21.97
C PRO A 216 -6.73 6.85 -21.08
N ASP A 217 -6.00 5.74 -21.10
CA ASP A 217 -6.32 4.50 -20.37
C ASP A 217 -5.58 4.40 -19.01
N GLU A 218 -4.50 5.17 -18.82
CA GLU A 218 -3.74 5.26 -17.55
C GLU A 218 -3.18 6.67 -17.40
N THR A 219 -3.98 7.56 -16.79
CA THR A 219 -3.68 9.01 -16.73
C THR A 219 -2.44 9.37 -15.92
N LEU A 220 -1.92 8.44 -15.11
CA LEU A 220 -0.64 8.62 -14.43
C LEU A 220 0.53 8.64 -15.42
N LEU A 221 0.41 8.00 -16.58
CA LEU A 221 1.34 8.13 -17.71
C LEU A 221 1.14 9.49 -18.37
N ARG A 222 1.69 10.51 -17.70
CA ARG A 222 1.68 11.91 -18.11
C ARG A 222 3.08 12.31 -18.57
N VAL A 223 3.13 13.04 -19.69
CA VAL A 223 4.34 13.75 -20.15
C VAL A 223 4.11 15.25 -20.06
N VAL A 224 4.99 15.94 -19.33
CA VAL A 224 4.99 17.40 -19.19
C VAL A 224 6.19 17.97 -19.94
N VAL A 225 5.95 18.96 -20.79
CA VAL A 225 6.99 19.56 -21.64
C VAL A 225 7.16 21.03 -21.31
N ASN A 226 8.31 21.39 -20.76
CA ASN A 226 8.69 22.77 -20.47
C ASN A 226 9.83 23.21 -21.37
N SER A 227 9.51 24.02 -22.39
CA SER A 227 10.52 24.52 -23.35
C SER A 227 11.19 25.83 -22.92
N ALA A 228 10.93 26.32 -21.70
CA ALA A 228 11.61 27.49 -21.16
C ALA A 228 13.10 27.17 -20.88
N PRO A 229 13.99 28.18 -20.88
CA PRO A 229 15.36 28.01 -20.43
C PRO A 229 15.41 27.47 -19.00
N ALA A 230 16.18 26.41 -18.77
CA ALA A 230 16.34 25.75 -17.48
C ALA A 230 17.54 26.34 -16.71
N GLU A 231 17.54 27.64 -16.47
CA GLU A 231 18.64 28.34 -15.78
C GLU A 231 18.59 28.18 -14.25
N ASP A 232 17.40 27.92 -13.69
CA ASP A 232 17.17 27.66 -12.27
C ASP A 232 16.69 26.22 -12.09
N LEU A 233 17.60 25.33 -11.71
CA LEU A 233 17.31 23.90 -11.54
C LEU A 233 16.32 23.65 -10.40
N GLY A 234 16.37 24.44 -9.33
CA GLY A 234 15.45 24.33 -8.20
C GLY A 234 14.01 24.65 -8.59
N ALA A 235 13.81 25.71 -9.38
CA ALA A 235 12.49 26.07 -9.91
C ALA A 235 11.95 25.00 -10.87
N VAL A 236 12.79 24.47 -11.77
CA VAL A 236 12.40 23.38 -12.68
C VAL A 236 12.04 22.12 -11.90
N PHE A 237 12.83 21.75 -10.90
CA PHE A 237 12.56 20.58 -10.07
C PHE A 237 11.27 20.73 -9.27
N ALA A 238 11.03 21.89 -8.65
CA ALA A 238 9.80 22.17 -7.92
C ALA A 238 8.55 22.06 -8.82
N ASP A 239 8.65 22.57 -10.05
CA ASP A 239 7.57 22.47 -11.04
C ASP A 239 7.32 21.01 -11.46
N ALA A 240 8.40 20.25 -11.71
CA ALA A 240 8.34 18.82 -12.02
C ALA A 240 7.76 17.99 -10.87
N TRP A 241 8.11 18.34 -9.63
CA TRP A 241 7.57 17.71 -8.43
C TRP A 241 6.06 17.88 -8.35
N ASP A 242 5.56 19.11 -8.41
CA ASP A 242 4.12 19.40 -8.28
C ASP A 242 3.28 18.82 -9.43
N LYS A 243 3.74 19.02 -10.67
CA LYS A 243 2.98 18.64 -11.87
C LYS A 243 3.04 17.16 -12.19
N LEU A 244 4.05 16.43 -11.70
CA LEU A 244 4.30 15.05 -12.12
C LEU A 244 4.87 14.13 -11.03
N LEU A 245 6.06 14.41 -10.49
CA LEU A 245 6.81 13.41 -9.70
C LEU A 245 6.13 13.04 -8.37
N CYS A 246 5.40 13.97 -7.74
CA CYS A 246 4.71 13.68 -6.47
C CYS A 246 3.45 12.83 -6.62
N ARG A 247 2.99 12.55 -7.85
CA ARG A 247 1.62 12.02 -8.09
C ARG A 247 1.52 10.51 -8.07
N ASN A 248 2.63 9.80 -8.12
CA ASN A 248 2.62 8.35 -8.28
C ASN A 248 3.82 7.68 -7.63
N TYR A 249 3.73 6.37 -7.53
CA TYR A 249 4.84 5.44 -7.30
C TYR A 249 4.63 4.21 -8.18
N ARG A 250 5.64 3.35 -8.27
CA ARG A 250 5.48 2.02 -8.86
C ARG A 250 5.35 0.94 -7.81
N PHE A 251 4.69 -0.14 -8.19
CA PHE A 251 4.38 -1.25 -7.31
C PHE A 251 4.48 -2.56 -8.10
N ASN A 252 5.20 -3.55 -7.59
CA ASN A 252 5.17 -4.89 -8.19
C ASN A 252 4.92 -5.91 -7.10
N ASN A 253 3.70 -6.41 -7.11
CA ASN A 253 3.26 -7.52 -6.30
C ASN A 253 2.67 -8.61 -7.22
N TYR A 254 3.11 -8.62 -8.48
CA TYR A 254 2.67 -9.55 -9.50
C TYR A 254 3.50 -10.83 -9.38
N LYS A 255 2.81 -11.95 -9.14
CA LYS A 255 3.36 -13.30 -8.96
C LYS A 255 4.32 -13.46 -7.77
N HIS A 256 4.38 -12.48 -6.88
CA HIS A 256 5.16 -12.53 -5.65
C HIS A 256 4.68 -11.49 -4.64
N THR A 257 5.11 -11.66 -3.39
CA THR A 257 4.95 -10.66 -2.35
C THR A 257 6.04 -9.59 -2.40
N GLN A 258 5.66 -8.35 -2.69
CA GLN A 258 6.56 -7.24 -3.01
C GLN A 258 7.77 -7.07 -2.06
N TYR A 259 7.53 -7.05 -0.76
CA TYR A 259 8.56 -6.78 0.26
C TYR A 259 9.47 -7.99 0.54
N MET A 260 9.18 -9.16 -0.04
CA MET A 260 10.11 -10.30 -0.09
C MET A 260 11.27 -10.04 -1.07
N GLY A 261 11.14 -8.99 -1.90
CA GLY A 261 12.16 -8.51 -2.82
C GLY A 261 12.05 -9.14 -4.21
N ALA A 262 12.53 -8.40 -5.19
CA ALA A 262 12.63 -8.83 -6.58
C ALA A 262 13.93 -8.28 -7.18
N GLN A 263 14.52 -9.03 -8.11
CA GLN A 263 15.53 -8.49 -9.00
C GLN A 263 14.88 -7.74 -10.15
N PHE A 264 15.61 -6.79 -10.73
CA PHE A 264 15.22 -6.05 -11.93
C PHE A 264 14.73 -7.00 -13.03
N GLY A 265 13.54 -6.74 -13.56
CA GLY A 265 12.91 -7.55 -14.61
C GLY A 265 12.43 -8.95 -14.19
N GLN A 266 12.50 -9.33 -12.90
CA GLN A 266 12.15 -10.68 -12.45
C GLN A 266 10.65 -10.99 -12.60
N PHE A 267 9.78 -10.04 -12.27
CA PHE A 267 8.32 -10.24 -12.18
C PHE A 267 7.54 -9.33 -13.14
N GLY A 268 8.10 -9.07 -14.31
CA GLY A 268 7.45 -8.21 -15.31
C GLY A 268 7.35 -6.74 -14.87
N PRO A 269 6.49 -5.97 -15.53
CA PRO A 269 6.39 -4.52 -15.37
C PRO A 269 5.76 -4.15 -14.03
N TYR A 270 6.20 -3.04 -13.43
CA TYR A 270 5.65 -2.55 -12.18
C TYR A 270 4.44 -1.65 -12.46
N GLU A 271 3.35 -1.88 -11.75
CA GLU A 271 2.12 -1.09 -11.76
C GLU A 271 2.40 0.37 -11.38
N LEU A 272 1.72 1.34 -12.01
CA LEU A 272 1.68 2.71 -11.51
C LEU A 272 0.50 2.88 -10.57
N GLU A 273 0.79 3.39 -9.39
CA GLU A 273 -0.20 3.66 -8.35
C GLU A 273 -0.23 5.15 -8.00
N PRO A 274 -1.41 5.75 -7.82
CA PRO A 274 -1.50 7.14 -7.42
C PRO A 274 -0.94 7.28 -6.00
N TYR A 275 -0.10 8.28 -5.82
CA TYR A 275 0.38 8.69 -4.51
C TYR A 275 -0.73 9.49 -3.83
N MET A 276 -1.16 9.04 -2.64
CA MET A 276 -2.34 9.58 -1.98
C MET A 276 -2.06 11.01 -1.49
N ILE A 277 -2.73 12.00 -2.09
CA ILE A 277 -2.67 13.42 -1.73
C ILE A 277 -4.10 13.90 -1.42
N PRO A 278 -4.54 13.88 -0.15
CA PRO A 278 -5.93 14.15 0.24
C PRO A 278 -6.48 15.43 -0.37
N GLU A 279 -5.69 16.49 -0.35
CA GLU A 279 -6.07 17.82 -0.78
C GLU A 279 -6.41 17.87 -2.28
N LYS A 280 -5.79 17.01 -3.10
CA LYS A 280 -6.08 16.90 -4.54
C LYS A 280 -7.40 16.19 -4.84
N PHE A 281 -7.99 15.51 -3.85
CA PHE A 281 -9.27 14.81 -3.97
C PHE A 281 -10.40 15.51 -3.21
N GLY A 282 -10.17 16.71 -2.66
CA GLY A 282 -11.15 17.36 -1.79
C GLY A 282 -11.34 16.62 -0.46
N ILE A 283 -10.30 15.92 0.01
CA ILE A 283 -10.29 15.27 1.33
C ILE A 283 -9.49 16.13 2.32
N VAL A 284 -10.10 16.42 3.45
CA VAL A 284 -9.44 17.02 4.62
C VAL A 284 -8.93 15.90 5.54
N ARG A 285 -7.65 15.94 5.88
CA ARG A 285 -7.03 15.01 6.83
C ARG A 285 -6.82 15.69 8.19
N ASN A 286 -7.44 15.16 9.25
CA ASN A 286 -7.11 15.54 10.63
C ASN A 286 -6.22 14.46 11.27
N ILE A 287 -5.20 14.89 11.98
CA ILE A 287 -4.33 14.02 12.78
C ILE A 287 -4.75 14.16 14.23
N VAL A 288 -5.19 13.08 14.85
CA VAL A 288 -5.65 13.12 16.24
C VAL A 288 -4.71 12.31 17.12
N VAL A 289 -4.03 13.02 18.02
CA VAL A 289 -3.17 12.46 19.05
C VAL A 289 -3.87 12.67 20.39
N LYS A 290 -4.25 11.58 21.04
CA LYS A 290 -5.02 11.62 22.29
C LYS A 290 -4.23 11.00 23.43
N GLU A 291 -3.92 11.81 24.44
CA GLU A 291 -3.30 11.33 25.67
C GLU A 291 -4.18 10.30 26.39
N ARG A 292 -3.53 9.32 26.99
CA ARG A 292 -4.18 8.24 27.74
C ARG A 292 -3.87 8.38 29.22
N PRO A 293 -4.88 8.54 30.10
CA PRO A 293 -4.63 8.67 31.53
C PRO A 293 -3.87 7.46 32.09
N GLY A 294 -2.70 7.70 32.69
CA GLY A 294 -1.87 6.66 33.31
C GLY A 294 -0.99 5.86 32.35
N GLU A 295 -0.91 6.25 31.08
CA GLU A 295 -0.20 5.55 30.02
C GLU A 295 0.84 6.48 29.37
N GLU A 296 1.99 5.93 28.98
CA GLU A 296 3.11 6.74 28.45
C GLU A 296 2.92 7.19 27.00
N LEU A 297 2.29 6.35 26.17
CA LEU A 297 2.08 6.63 24.75
C LEU A 297 0.62 7.01 24.46
N PRO A 298 0.36 8.05 23.64
CA PRO A 298 -0.98 8.47 23.26
C PRO A 298 -1.62 7.47 22.28
N TRP A 299 -2.93 7.53 22.12
CA TRP A 299 -3.58 6.97 20.94
C TRP A 299 -3.46 7.90 19.75
N LEU A 300 -3.44 7.31 18.55
CA LEU A 300 -3.31 8.02 17.28
C LEU A 300 -4.34 7.51 16.28
N TRP A 301 -5.06 8.42 15.62
CA TRP A 301 -5.82 8.10 14.42
C TRP A 301 -5.80 9.26 13.43
N TYR A 302 -6.10 8.94 12.17
CA TYR A 302 -6.28 9.90 11.10
C TYR A 302 -7.72 9.88 10.65
N GLU A 303 -8.31 11.06 10.58
CA GLU A 303 -9.67 11.29 10.08
C GLU A 303 -9.55 11.81 8.65
N TYR A 304 -10.27 11.21 7.71
CA TYR A 304 -10.32 11.64 6.31
C TYR A 304 -11.75 11.98 5.94
N TRP A 305 -11.98 13.26 5.68
CA TRP A 305 -13.29 13.82 5.38
C TRP A 305 -13.35 14.32 3.95
N PRO A 306 -14.31 13.89 3.13
CA PRO A 306 -14.75 14.70 2.00
C PRO A 306 -15.16 16.08 2.50
N GLU A 307 -14.55 17.13 1.96
CA GLU A 307 -14.69 18.52 2.45
C GLU A 307 -16.17 18.94 2.54
N GLU A 308 -16.97 18.52 1.55
CA GLU A 308 -18.40 18.78 1.48
C GLU A 308 -19.25 18.14 2.58
N LEU A 309 -18.71 17.17 3.33
CA LEU A 309 -19.42 16.50 4.44
C LEU A 309 -19.11 17.10 5.82
N LEU A 310 -18.09 17.97 5.90
CA LEU A 310 -17.74 18.64 7.16
C LEU A 310 -18.85 19.59 7.60
N ASP A 311 -19.43 20.32 6.65
CA ASP A 311 -20.48 21.32 6.89
C ASP A 311 -21.75 20.98 6.10
N GLY A 312 -22.87 20.79 6.80
CA GLY A 312 -24.20 20.71 6.17
C GLY A 312 -24.68 19.29 5.80
N ALA A 313 -23.89 18.24 6.06
CA ALA A 313 -24.38 16.87 5.99
C ALA A 313 -25.51 16.63 7.02
N PRO A 314 -26.63 15.99 6.66
CA PRO A 314 -27.69 15.67 7.61
C PRO A 314 -27.20 14.80 8.77
N GLU A 315 -27.85 14.90 9.93
CA GLU A 315 -27.58 14.01 11.05
C GLU A 315 -27.70 12.54 10.62
N ARG A 316 -26.76 11.71 11.08
CA ARG A 316 -26.72 10.26 10.85
C ARG A 316 -26.89 9.87 9.38
N SER A 317 -26.19 10.58 8.49
CA SER A 317 -26.27 10.34 7.04
C SER A 317 -24.95 9.86 6.43
N VAL A 318 -23.82 9.99 7.12
CA VAL A 318 -22.49 9.69 6.60
C VAL A 318 -21.99 8.35 7.15
N PRO A 319 -21.75 7.33 6.30
CA PRO A 319 -21.13 6.07 6.71
C PRO A 319 -19.70 6.25 7.19
N VAL A 320 -19.24 5.32 8.03
CA VAL A 320 -17.86 5.28 8.55
C VAL A 320 -17.17 4.02 8.02
N VAL A 321 -15.98 4.18 7.43
CA VAL A 321 -15.08 3.08 7.10
C VAL A 321 -13.83 3.16 7.98
N VAL A 322 -13.63 2.13 8.79
CA VAL A 322 -12.43 1.97 9.62
C VAL A 322 -11.37 1.21 8.85
N LEU A 323 -10.17 1.76 8.79
CA LEU A 323 -9.00 1.12 8.18
C LEU A 323 -7.98 0.72 9.24
N LEU A 324 -7.45 -0.50 9.08
CA LEU A 324 -6.47 -1.09 10.00
C LEU A 324 -5.24 -1.57 9.21
N HIS A 325 -4.09 -0.94 9.45
CA HIS A 325 -2.82 -1.30 8.81
C HIS A 325 -2.28 -2.69 9.18
N GLY A 326 -1.39 -3.19 8.31
CA GLY A 326 -0.66 -4.44 8.53
C GLY A 326 0.34 -4.39 9.67
N ASN A 327 0.90 -5.55 10.00
CA ASN A 327 1.85 -5.69 11.10
C ASN A 327 3.07 -4.78 10.90
N THR A 328 3.42 -3.99 11.91
CA THR A 328 4.57 -3.07 11.95
C THR A 328 4.58 -1.98 10.88
N ASN A 329 3.47 -1.81 10.16
CA ASN A 329 3.34 -0.77 9.15
C ASN A 329 3.28 0.62 9.81
N ASP A 330 3.65 1.64 9.04
CA ASP A 330 3.26 3.01 9.38
C ASP A 330 1.72 3.09 9.49
N PRO A 331 1.18 3.75 10.52
CA PRO A 331 -0.26 3.90 10.67
C PRO A 331 -0.98 4.52 9.48
N ARG A 332 -0.32 5.24 8.57
CA ARG A 332 -0.93 5.84 7.38
C ARG A 332 -1.03 4.86 6.19
N THR A 333 -0.40 3.69 6.30
CA THR A 333 -0.22 2.77 5.16
C THR A 333 -1.54 2.30 4.57
N GLN A 334 -2.52 1.96 5.40
CA GLN A 334 -3.77 1.40 4.90
C GLN A 334 -4.62 2.45 4.19
N ALA A 335 -4.77 3.64 4.77
CA ALA A 335 -5.31 4.80 4.08
C ALA A 335 -4.62 5.12 2.73
N GLU A 336 -3.30 5.02 2.64
CA GLU A 336 -2.54 5.36 1.42
C GLU A 336 -2.56 4.30 0.32
N THR A 337 -2.85 3.04 0.66
CA THR A 337 -2.71 1.90 -0.27
C THR A 337 -3.98 1.09 -0.52
N SER A 338 -5.02 1.26 0.29
CA SER A 338 -6.27 0.51 0.13
C SER A 338 -7.16 1.03 -0.99
N GLY A 339 -7.11 2.33 -1.29
CA GLY A 339 -8.01 3.00 -2.24
C GLY A 339 -9.28 3.59 -1.63
N PHE A 340 -9.53 3.39 -0.33
CA PHE A 340 -10.74 3.88 0.33
C PHE A 340 -10.81 5.39 0.48
N VAL A 341 -9.66 6.09 0.60
CA VAL A 341 -9.65 7.55 0.75
C VAL A 341 -10.04 8.23 -0.56
N GLU A 342 -9.51 7.75 -1.69
CA GLU A 342 -9.90 8.21 -3.02
C GLU A 342 -11.38 7.92 -3.29
N LEU A 343 -11.84 6.73 -2.92
CA LEU A 343 -13.23 6.32 -3.06
C LEU A 343 -14.18 7.13 -2.17
N ALA A 344 -13.77 7.52 -0.97
CA ALA A 344 -14.54 8.37 -0.06
C ALA A 344 -14.88 9.73 -0.70
N ALA A 345 -13.96 10.28 -1.49
CA ALA A 345 -14.19 11.53 -2.22
C ALA A 345 -15.32 11.41 -3.26
N GLU A 346 -15.48 10.23 -3.86
CA GLU A 346 -16.53 9.93 -4.84
C GLU A 346 -17.86 9.58 -4.18
N GLU A 347 -17.83 8.63 -3.23
CA GLU A 347 -19.02 7.99 -2.65
C GLU A 347 -19.52 8.63 -1.36
N LYS A 348 -18.80 9.64 -0.86
CA LYS A 348 -19.22 10.51 0.24
C LYS A 348 -19.41 9.75 1.56
N PHE A 349 -18.37 9.03 1.98
CA PHE A 349 -18.27 8.45 3.32
C PHE A 349 -17.05 8.98 4.07
N PHE A 350 -17.07 8.83 5.39
CA PHE A 350 -15.97 9.17 6.27
C PHE A 350 -15.02 7.98 6.43
N VAL A 351 -13.71 8.23 6.39
CA VAL A 351 -12.69 7.20 6.63
C VAL A 351 -11.89 7.54 7.89
N VAL A 352 -11.66 6.53 8.74
CA VAL A 352 -10.78 6.65 9.90
C VAL A 352 -9.74 5.54 9.91
N GLU A 353 -8.48 5.93 9.95
CA GLU A 353 -7.34 5.02 10.09
C GLU A 353 -6.86 5.05 11.53
N MET A 354 -6.82 3.88 12.19
CA MET A 354 -6.51 3.78 13.61
C MET A 354 -5.21 3.02 13.86
N GLU A 355 -4.32 3.57 14.69
CA GLU A 355 -3.17 2.85 15.22
C GLU A 355 -3.63 1.80 16.23
N TRP A 356 -4.00 0.62 15.71
CA TRP A 356 -4.58 -0.45 16.49
C TRP A 356 -3.54 -1.31 17.18
N GLN A 357 -2.34 -1.43 16.61
CA GLN A 357 -1.31 -2.36 17.04
C GLN A 357 -0.34 -1.74 18.06
N GLY A 358 -0.19 -0.42 18.01
CA GLY A 358 0.84 0.33 18.69
C GLY A 358 2.15 0.38 17.89
N SER A 359 2.86 1.48 18.07
CA SER A 359 4.15 1.75 17.45
C SER A 359 5.14 2.33 18.47
N ARG A 360 6.29 2.83 18.01
CA ARG A 360 7.28 3.46 18.90
C ARG A 360 6.78 4.78 19.52
N SER A 361 5.78 5.42 18.92
CA SER A 361 5.30 6.74 19.31
C SER A 361 3.81 6.79 19.66
N ALA A 362 3.07 5.69 19.44
CA ALA A 362 1.65 5.59 19.79
C ALA A 362 1.33 4.24 20.46
N GLY A 363 0.43 4.27 21.44
CA GLY A 363 -0.01 3.09 22.17
C GLY A 363 -1.02 2.26 21.38
N ALA A 364 -1.04 0.95 21.61
CA ALA A 364 -2.00 0.06 20.98
C ALA A 364 -3.43 0.36 21.43
N MET A 365 -4.35 0.59 20.48
CA MET A 365 -5.79 0.66 20.79
C MET A 365 -6.39 -0.72 21.08
N GLY A 366 -6.01 -1.73 20.29
CA GLY A 366 -6.70 -3.02 20.29
C GLY A 366 -8.20 -2.87 20.00
N HIS A 367 -8.97 -3.93 20.27
CA HIS A 367 -10.41 -3.95 19.95
C HIS A 367 -11.22 -2.93 20.75
N ASP A 368 -10.95 -2.80 22.04
CA ASP A 368 -11.71 -1.90 22.93
C ASP A 368 -11.38 -0.43 22.65
N GLY A 369 -10.13 -0.12 22.30
CA GLY A 369 -9.75 1.24 21.89
C GLY A 369 -10.39 1.65 20.57
N VAL A 370 -10.44 0.74 19.57
CA VAL A 370 -11.14 1.00 18.31
C VAL A 370 -12.62 1.31 18.56
N GLU A 371 -13.31 0.49 19.37
CA GLU A 371 -14.70 0.75 19.75
C GLU A 371 -14.87 2.10 20.48
N ALA A 372 -14.00 2.39 21.44
CA ALA A 372 -14.07 3.64 22.21
C ALA A 372 -13.91 4.88 21.32
N VAL A 373 -12.97 4.85 20.36
CA VAL A 373 -12.76 5.94 19.40
C VAL A 373 -13.97 6.08 18.48
N LEU A 374 -14.61 4.97 18.05
CA LEU A 374 -15.82 5.05 17.24
C LEU A 374 -16.99 5.73 17.96
N TYR A 375 -17.22 5.41 19.22
CA TYR A 375 -18.25 6.10 20.00
C TYR A 375 -17.94 7.59 20.16
N GLU A 376 -16.69 7.94 20.44
CA GLU A 376 -16.25 9.32 20.50
C GLU A 376 -16.46 10.06 19.17
N LEU A 377 -16.15 9.43 18.04
CA LEU A 377 -16.35 10.02 16.71
C LEU A 377 -17.84 10.25 16.44
N THR A 378 -18.71 9.27 16.72
CA THR A 378 -20.16 9.42 16.48
C THR A 378 -20.82 10.40 17.44
N ASP A 379 -20.26 10.61 18.63
CA ASP A 379 -20.72 11.65 19.57
C ASP A 379 -20.23 13.05 19.15
N LYS A 380 -18.98 13.14 18.68
CA LYS A 380 -18.34 14.39 18.21
C LYS A 380 -18.96 14.89 16.90
N TYR A 381 -19.28 13.98 15.99
CA TYR A 381 -19.75 14.28 14.63
C TYR A 381 -21.17 13.72 14.42
N PRO A 382 -22.22 14.51 14.68
CA PRO A 382 -23.60 14.05 14.61
C PRO A 382 -24.05 13.65 13.20
N GLN A 383 -23.33 14.05 12.15
CA GLN A 383 -23.58 13.59 10.78
C GLN A 383 -23.15 12.13 10.54
N LEU A 384 -22.24 11.58 11.36
CA LEU A 384 -21.83 10.19 11.24
C LEU A 384 -22.99 9.27 11.62
N ASP A 385 -23.20 8.23 10.83
CA ASP A 385 -24.26 7.26 11.02
C ASP A 385 -23.75 6.04 11.79
N PRO A 386 -24.08 5.89 13.09
CA PRO A 386 -23.65 4.75 13.89
C PRO A 386 -24.27 3.42 13.43
N SER A 387 -25.27 3.45 12.55
CA SER A 387 -25.82 2.23 11.92
C SER A 387 -25.00 1.73 10.75
N ARG A 388 -24.11 2.55 10.17
CA ARG A 388 -23.31 2.22 8.97
C ARG A 388 -21.83 2.41 9.25
N ILE A 389 -21.31 1.58 10.16
CA ILE A 389 -19.88 1.49 10.45
C ILE A 389 -19.35 0.19 9.83
N TYR A 390 -18.33 0.32 9.00
CA TYR A 390 -17.65 -0.78 8.32
C TYR A 390 -16.18 -0.82 8.74
N CYS A 391 -15.54 -1.99 8.62
CA CYS A 391 -14.12 -2.12 8.92
C CYS A 391 -13.39 -2.97 7.89
N GLU A 392 -12.21 -2.50 7.50
CA GLU A 392 -11.29 -3.17 6.60
C GLU A 392 -9.88 -3.14 7.19
N GLY A 393 -9.06 -4.13 6.83
CA GLY A 393 -7.63 -4.05 7.13
C GLY A 393 -6.79 -4.95 6.26
N LEU A 394 -5.47 -4.75 6.32
CA LEU A 394 -4.46 -5.52 5.59
C LEU A 394 -3.72 -6.47 6.53
N SER A 395 -3.49 -7.72 6.12
CA SER A 395 -2.61 -8.65 6.85
C SER A 395 -3.05 -8.80 8.31
N ALA A 396 -2.22 -8.45 9.28
CA ALA A 396 -2.61 -8.40 10.68
C ALA A 396 -3.80 -7.47 10.98
N GLY A 397 -3.95 -6.37 10.24
CA GLY A 397 -5.15 -5.53 10.26
C GLY A 397 -6.39 -6.25 9.75
N SER A 398 -6.27 -7.11 8.73
CA SER A 398 -7.36 -7.99 8.25
C SER A 398 -7.76 -9.02 9.31
N ILE A 399 -6.78 -9.57 10.03
CA ILE A 399 -7.07 -10.45 11.18
C ILE A 399 -7.84 -9.67 12.24
N THR A 400 -7.42 -8.45 12.56
CA THR A 400 -8.08 -7.61 13.55
C THR A 400 -9.48 -7.18 13.11
N SER A 401 -9.70 -6.80 11.85
CA SER A 401 -11.03 -6.47 11.33
C SER A 401 -11.96 -7.69 11.35
N THR A 402 -11.44 -8.87 11.00
CA THR A 402 -12.13 -10.16 11.10
C THR A 402 -12.49 -10.48 12.55
N GLN A 403 -11.59 -10.22 13.50
CA GLN A 403 -11.88 -10.41 14.93
C GLN A 403 -12.91 -9.39 15.44
N LEU A 404 -12.84 -8.13 15.02
CA LEU A 404 -13.79 -7.08 15.37
C LEU A 404 -15.21 -7.41 14.93
N GLY A 405 -15.41 -7.90 13.71
CA GLY A 405 -16.72 -8.32 13.24
C GLY A 405 -17.31 -9.46 14.07
N ILE A 406 -16.47 -10.31 14.67
CA ILE A 406 -16.90 -11.39 15.56
C ILE A 406 -17.15 -10.86 16.97
N VAL A 407 -16.20 -10.17 17.60
CA VAL A 407 -16.25 -9.82 19.04
C VAL A 407 -17.01 -8.51 19.34
N LYS A 408 -17.08 -7.59 18.36
CA LYS A 408 -17.76 -6.29 18.45
C LYS A 408 -18.87 -6.18 17.41
N SER A 409 -19.60 -7.29 17.22
CA SER A 409 -20.63 -7.42 16.18
C SER A 409 -21.80 -6.43 16.29
N HIS A 410 -21.97 -5.78 17.45
CA HIS A 410 -22.95 -4.72 17.69
C HIS A 410 -22.52 -3.35 17.15
N VAL A 411 -21.23 -3.16 16.85
CA VAL A 411 -20.67 -1.91 16.32
C VAL A 411 -20.72 -1.89 14.80
N PHE A 412 -20.33 -3.01 14.16
CA PHE A 412 -20.11 -3.05 12.72
C PHE A 412 -21.33 -3.60 11.96
N ALA A 413 -21.63 -2.98 10.82
CA ALA A 413 -22.64 -3.44 9.88
C ALA A 413 -22.07 -4.44 8.86
N ALA A 414 -20.78 -4.34 8.55
CA ALA A 414 -20.03 -5.30 7.74
C ALA A 414 -18.53 -5.13 8.00
N VAL A 415 -17.74 -6.19 7.80
CA VAL A 415 -16.28 -6.10 7.85
C VAL A 415 -15.63 -6.87 6.72
N GLY A 416 -14.35 -6.62 6.48
CA GLY A 416 -13.58 -7.36 5.50
C GLY A 416 -12.08 -7.17 5.69
N GLY A 417 -11.31 -7.71 4.77
CA GLY A 417 -9.87 -7.46 4.78
C GLY A 417 -9.13 -8.11 3.63
N HIS A 418 -7.92 -7.59 3.43
CA HIS A 418 -6.95 -8.06 2.45
C HIS A 418 -5.90 -8.94 3.11
N SER A 419 -5.62 -10.06 2.46
CA SER A 419 -4.43 -10.86 2.74
C SER A 419 -4.32 -11.25 4.23
N GLY A 420 -5.45 -11.58 4.85
CA GLY A 420 -5.52 -12.03 6.24
C GLY A 420 -6.85 -12.73 6.53
N GLY A 421 -6.84 -13.54 7.58
CA GLY A 421 -7.98 -14.35 8.01
C GLY A 421 -7.89 -14.63 9.51
N LEU A 422 -8.17 -15.86 9.95
CA LEU A 422 -7.97 -16.24 11.35
C LEU A 422 -6.72 -17.11 11.54
N LEU A 423 -5.60 -16.49 11.96
CA LEU A 423 -4.34 -17.18 12.21
C LEU A 423 -4.35 -17.93 13.57
N GLY A 424 -4.19 -19.25 13.52
CA GLY A 424 -4.14 -20.11 14.72
C GLY A 424 -2.93 -19.88 15.64
N SER A 425 -1.77 -19.53 15.09
CA SER A 425 -0.50 -19.42 15.83
C SER A 425 0.07 -18.00 15.91
N PHE A 426 -0.52 -17.04 15.21
CA PHE A 426 -0.06 -15.64 15.13
C PHE A 426 -0.96 -14.72 15.97
N ASN A 427 -1.14 -15.05 17.25
CA ASN A 427 -2.01 -14.26 18.12
C ASN A 427 -1.20 -13.26 18.94
N ARG A 428 -1.00 -12.07 18.37
CA ARG A 428 -0.61 -10.87 19.12
C ARG A 428 -1.83 -10.08 19.63
N GLY A 429 -3.05 -10.51 19.28
CA GLY A 429 -4.31 -9.97 19.79
C GLY A 429 -4.69 -10.57 21.15
N ALA A 430 -5.68 -9.95 21.80
CA ALA A 430 -6.18 -10.41 23.11
C ALA A 430 -6.84 -11.80 23.08
N TYR A 431 -7.22 -12.31 21.90
CA TYR A 431 -8.06 -13.50 21.75
C TYR A 431 -7.42 -14.60 20.90
N GLY A 432 -7.10 -15.73 21.53
CA GLY A 432 -6.71 -16.97 20.84
C GLY A 432 -7.74 -17.43 19.80
N LEU A 433 -7.31 -18.17 18.76
CA LEU A 433 -8.20 -18.70 17.71
C LEU A 433 -9.40 -19.46 18.30
N ARG A 434 -9.16 -20.31 19.30
CA ARG A 434 -10.23 -21.07 19.97
C ARG A 434 -11.29 -20.16 20.60
N SER A 435 -10.89 -19.03 21.18
CA SER A 435 -11.82 -18.08 21.79
C SER A 435 -12.66 -17.38 20.73
N ILE A 436 -12.04 -16.96 19.62
CA ILE A 436 -12.75 -16.35 18.49
C ILE A 436 -13.77 -17.32 17.87
N LEU A 437 -13.38 -18.57 17.63
CA LEU A 437 -14.30 -19.58 17.09
C LEU A 437 -15.43 -19.92 18.07
N ALA A 438 -15.15 -19.94 19.37
CA ALA A 438 -16.18 -20.14 20.39
C ALA A 438 -17.18 -18.97 20.44
N GLU A 439 -16.71 -17.73 20.32
CA GLU A 439 -17.54 -16.53 20.23
C GLU A 439 -18.45 -16.58 18.99
N ALA A 440 -17.88 -16.91 17.83
CA ALA A 440 -18.64 -17.08 16.59
C ALA A 440 -19.72 -18.17 16.73
N ALA A 441 -19.40 -19.29 17.38
CA ALA A 441 -20.34 -20.38 17.61
C ALA A 441 -21.48 -19.99 18.58
N GLN A 442 -21.21 -19.17 19.60
CA GLN A 442 -22.26 -18.66 20.51
C GLN A 442 -23.28 -17.76 19.78
N LYS A 443 -22.85 -17.11 18.70
CA LYS A 443 -23.66 -16.21 17.87
C LYS A 443 -24.41 -16.89 16.73
N ARG A 444 -24.24 -18.21 16.55
CA ARG A 444 -24.80 -19.00 15.44
C ARG A 444 -26.29 -18.74 15.24
N GLY A 445 -26.63 -18.16 14.09
CA GLY A 445 -28.01 -17.86 13.68
C GLY A 445 -28.71 -16.76 14.49
N GLY A 446 -28.02 -16.15 15.46
CA GLY A 446 -28.57 -15.09 16.32
C GLY A 446 -27.94 -13.72 16.08
N VAL A 447 -26.70 -13.67 15.55
CA VAL A 447 -26.06 -12.41 15.15
C VAL A 447 -25.48 -12.58 13.76
N GLU A 448 -26.17 -12.00 12.78
CA GLU A 448 -25.70 -11.98 11.39
C GLU A 448 -24.63 -10.91 11.21
N MET A 449 -23.55 -11.23 10.52
CA MET A 449 -22.45 -10.33 10.19
C MET A 449 -21.97 -10.56 8.74
N PRO A 450 -22.13 -9.57 7.85
CA PRO A 450 -21.58 -9.60 6.50
C PRO A 450 -20.05 -9.56 6.48
N TYR A 451 -19.45 -10.28 5.53
CA TYR A 451 -17.99 -10.36 5.37
C TYR A 451 -17.55 -10.20 3.92
N CYS A 452 -16.49 -9.42 3.66
CA CYS A 452 -15.81 -9.38 2.37
C CYS A 452 -14.35 -9.79 2.49
N GLY A 453 -13.98 -10.96 1.94
CA GLY A 453 -12.62 -11.48 1.97
C GLY A 453 -11.89 -11.27 0.65
N VAL A 454 -10.70 -10.66 0.70
CA VAL A 454 -9.84 -10.50 -0.47
C VAL A 454 -8.48 -11.14 -0.23
N LEU A 455 -7.99 -11.89 -1.23
CA LEU A 455 -6.76 -12.65 -1.15
C LEU A 455 -6.05 -12.69 -2.49
N GLY A 456 -4.72 -12.62 -2.46
CA GLY A 456 -3.88 -12.80 -3.64
C GLY A 456 -3.58 -14.28 -3.88
N THR A 457 -3.67 -14.75 -5.13
CA THR A 457 -3.37 -16.16 -5.45
C THR A 457 -1.88 -16.49 -5.43
N ALA A 458 -1.00 -15.48 -5.34
CA ALA A 458 0.45 -15.60 -5.24
C ALA A 458 1.00 -15.03 -3.91
N ASP A 459 0.17 -15.02 -2.86
CA ASP A 459 0.55 -14.57 -1.53
C ASP A 459 1.54 -15.54 -0.86
N ASP A 460 2.76 -15.07 -0.60
CA ASP A 460 3.86 -15.86 0.00
C ASP A 460 3.81 -15.88 1.54
N VAL A 461 2.89 -15.12 2.14
CA VAL A 461 2.86 -14.86 3.59
C VAL A 461 1.62 -15.44 4.24
N VAL A 462 0.46 -15.28 3.61
CA VAL A 462 -0.79 -15.96 3.95
C VAL A 462 -1.19 -16.79 2.73
N PRO A 463 -0.77 -18.07 2.66
CA PRO A 463 -0.92 -18.86 1.45
C PRO A 463 -2.36 -18.99 0.99
N PHE A 464 -2.57 -18.84 -0.31
CA PHE A 464 -3.82 -19.25 -0.96
C PHE A 464 -4.09 -20.73 -0.65
N TYR A 465 -5.36 -21.09 -0.49
CA TYR A 465 -5.71 -22.45 -0.09
C TYR A 465 -5.66 -23.42 -1.27
N ASN A 466 -5.48 -24.70 -0.95
CA ASN A 466 -5.48 -25.82 -1.88
C ASN A 466 -5.95 -27.10 -1.18
N GLU A 467 -6.02 -28.22 -1.92
CA GLU A 467 -6.47 -29.53 -1.41
C GLU A 467 -5.73 -29.99 -0.16
N ASP A 468 -4.44 -29.64 -0.03
CA ASP A 468 -3.59 -30.07 1.07
C ASP A 468 -3.76 -29.21 2.33
N ASN A 469 -4.07 -27.92 2.19
CA ASN A 469 -4.03 -26.97 3.31
C ASN A 469 -5.41 -26.38 3.72
N PHE A 470 -6.49 -26.61 2.96
CA PHE A 470 -7.74 -25.86 3.14
C PHE A 470 -8.35 -25.96 4.54
N ARG A 471 -8.20 -27.10 5.23
CA ARG A 471 -8.83 -27.35 6.55
C ARG A 471 -8.33 -26.40 7.64
N ASP A 472 -7.04 -26.10 7.62
CA ASP A 472 -6.38 -25.20 8.58
C ASP A 472 -6.00 -23.86 7.94
N ASN A 473 -6.48 -23.59 6.72
CA ASN A 473 -6.17 -22.35 6.02
C ASN A 473 -6.86 -21.15 6.68
N ASN A 474 -6.12 -20.05 6.82
CA ASN A 474 -6.58 -18.87 7.56
C ASN A 474 -7.83 -18.22 6.96
N TYR A 475 -7.98 -18.23 5.63
CA TYR A 475 -9.15 -17.67 4.96
C TYR A 475 -10.38 -18.55 5.19
N ILE A 476 -10.24 -19.87 4.99
CA ILE A 476 -11.32 -20.84 5.23
C ILE A 476 -11.77 -20.80 6.69
N LEU A 477 -10.84 -20.69 7.65
CA LEU A 477 -11.16 -20.53 9.07
C LEU A 477 -11.97 -19.25 9.35
N ALA A 478 -11.59 -18.13 8.73
CA ALA A 478 -12.35 -16.89 8.83
C ALA A 478 -13.75 -17.05 8.23
N TRP A 479 -13.86 -17.54 7.00
CA TRP A 479 -15.15 -17.71 6.33
C TRP A 479 -16.07 -18.66 7.09
N ASN A 480 -15.55 -19.77 7.61
CA ASN A 480 -16.31 -20.72 8.43
C ASN A 480 -16.80 -20.11 9.76
N ALA A 481 -16.04 -19.18 10.35
CA ALA A 481 -16.50 -18.44 11.53
C ALA A 481 -17.72 -17.57 11.19
N TYR A 482 -17.69 -16.85 10.07
CA TYR A 482 -18.80 -16.00 9.63
C TYR A 482 -19.99 -16.81 9.11
N LEU A 483 -19.77 -17.89 8.36
CA LEU A 483 -20.83 -18.85 7.98
C LEU A 483 -21.53 -19.40 9.22
N THR A 484 -20.75 -19.78 10.24
CA THR A 484 -21.27 -20.21 11.54
C THR A 484 -22.13 -19.14 12.20
N MET A 485 -21.63 -17.91 12.35
CA MET A 485 -22.40 -16.80 12.93
C MET A 485 -23.70 -16.56 12.18
N ASN A 486 -23.64 -16.58 10.85
CA ASN A 486 -24.78 -16.35 9.97
C ASN A 486 -25.77 -17.51 9.92
N GLY A 487 -25.46 -18.65 10.55
CA GLY A 487 -26.31 -19.84 10.55
C GLY A 487 -26.34 -20.55 9.20
N LEU A 488 -25.26 -20.45 8.43
CA LEU A 488 -25.04 -21.11 7.14
C LEU A 488 -24.13 -22.35 7.32
N ASP A 489 -24.13 -23.22 6.32
CA ASP A 489 -23.26 -24.38 6.27
C ASP A 489 -21.80 -23.96 6.09
N THR A 490 -20.88 -24.65 6.76
CA THR A 490 -19.45 -24.41 6.66
C THR A 490 -18.83 -25.11 5.44
N ILE A 491 -17.69 -24.60 5.00
CA ILE A 491 -16.87 -25.18 3.94
C ILE A 491 -16.06 -26.33 4.56
N ASP A 492 -16.57 -27.54 4.42
CA ASP A 492 -15.96 -28.76 4.98
C ASP A 492 -15.17 -29.57 3.94
N SER A 493 -15.29 -29.20 2.66
CA SER A 493 -14.58 -29.78 1.52
C SER A 493 -14.38 -28.76 0.42
N ILE A 494 -13.36 -28.96 -0.41
CA ILE A 494 -13.14 -28.21 -1.65
C ILE A 494 -13.06 -29.18 -2.83
N ASP A 495 -13.61 -28.75 -3.97
CA ASP A 495 -13.65 -29.45 -5.25
C ASP A 495 -13.49 -28.41 -6.38
N PHE A 496 -12.30 -28.38 -7.00
CA PHE A 496 -12.00 -27.42 -8.06
C PHE A 496 -12.69 -27.73 -9.40
N ASP A 497 -13.35 -28.89 -9.53
CA ASP A 497 -14.25 -29.15 -10.67
C ASP A 497 -15.60 -28.43 -10.50
N VAL A 498 -16.01 -28.10 -9.26
CA VAL A 498 -17.20 -27.28 -8.97
C VAL A 498 -16.94 -25.80 -9.26
N ASP A 499 -15.78 -25.32 -8.84
CA ASP A 499 -15.37 -23.93 -9.00
C ASP A 499 -13.84 -23.88 -9.13
N PRO A 500 -13.28 -23.47 -10.28
CA PRO A 500 -11.85 -23.60 -10.55
C PRO A 500 -10.96 -22.69 -9.69
N VAL A 501 -11.57 -21.70 -9.00
CA VAL A 501 -10.84 -20.73 -8.17
C VAL A 501 -11.11 -21.01 -6.71
N PHE A 502 -12.39 -21.14 -6.36
CA PHE A 502 -12.80 -21.20 -4.97
C PHE A 502 -12.96 -22.63 -4.45
N GLY A 503 -13.20 -23.59 -5.33
CA GLY A 503 -13.41 -25.00 -4.97
C GLY A 503 -14.76 -25.30 -4.31
N PHE A 504 -15.74 -24.38 -4.36
CA PHE A 504 -17.10 -24.60 -3.86
C PHE A 504 -18.09 -23.66 -4.54
N SER A 505 -19.36 -24.03 -4.53
CA SER A 505 -20.41 -23.27 -5.21
C SER A 505 -20.58 -21.86 -4.65
N LEU A 506 -20.52 -20.88 -5.53
CA LEU A 506 -20.78 -19.48 -5.26
C LEU A 506 -21.84 -18.95 -6.23
N SER A 507 -22.68 -18.03 -5.75
CA SER A 507 -23.56 -17.23 -6.61
C SER A 507 -22.83 -16.02 -7.16
N ASP A 508 -23.40 -15.38 -8.18
CA ASP A 508 -22.92 -14.12 -8.76
C ASP A 508 -21.43 -14.13 -9.13
N ARG A 509 -20.97 -15.24 -9.73
CA ARG A 509 -19.60 -15.38 -10.21
C ARG A 509 -19.28 -14.35 -11.29
N GLU A 510 -18.18 -13.62 -11.09
CA GLU A 510 -17.70 -12.61 -12.03
C GLU A 510 -16.17 -12.65 -12.13
N THR A 511 -15.66 -12.50 -13.36
CA THR A 511 -14.25 -12.21 -13.64
C THR A 511 -14.12 -10.74 -14.02
N VAL A 512 -13.41 -9.97 -13.22
CA VAL A 512 -13.12 -8.55 -13.47
C VAL A 512 -11.69 -8.43 -13.99
N THR A 513 -11.52 -8.00 -15.25
CA THR A 513 -10.19 -7.67 -15.79
C THR A 513 -9.85 -6.23 -15.44
N THR A 514 -8.67 -5.99 -14.87
CA THR A 514 -8.22 -4.63 -14.57
C THR A 514 -7.21 -4.15 -15.62
N LEU A 515 -7.04 -2.84 -15.71
CA LEU A 515 -5.97 -2.21 -16.51
C LEU A 515 -4.64 -2.15 -15.73
N LYS A 516 -4.57 -2.78 -14.55
CA LYS A 516 -3.38 -2.75 -13.70
C LYS A 516 -2.40 -3.86 -14.07
N GLY A 517 -1.13 -3.47 -14.09
CA GLY A 517 0.02 -4.36 -14.21
C GLY A 517 0.02 -5.15 -15.51
N ALA A 518 0.43 -6.41 -15.44
CA ALA A 518 0.40 -7.35 -16.56
C ALA A 518 -1.02 -7.89 -16.87
N GLY A 519 -2.07 -7.10 -16.64
CA GLY A 519 -3.47 -7.50 -16.81
C GLY A 519 -4.00 -8.30 -15.63
N ILE A 520 -3.77 -7.82 -14.41
CA ILE A 520 -4.23 -8.46 -13.18
C ILE A 520 -5.77 -8.53 -13.22
N SER A 521 -6.31 -9.68 -12.85
CA SER A 521 -7.77 -9.92 -12.83
C SER A 521 -8.22 -10.35 -11.44
N MET A 522 -9.51 -10.17 -11.18
CA MET A 522 -10.16 -10.60 -9.96
C MET A 522 -11.26 -11.59 -10.26
N GLU A 523 -11.34 -12.65 -9.48
CA GLU A 523 -12.41 -13.63 -9.50
C GLU A 523 -13.27 -13.39 -8.26
N THR A 524 -14.57 -13.15 -8.46
CA THR A 524 -15.47 -12.85 -7.34
C THR A 524 -16.64 -13.83 -7.28
N GLY A 525 -17.20 -13.99 -6.09
CA GLY A 525 -18.42 -14.76 -5.87
C GLY A 525 -19.03 -14.48 -4.50
N VAL A 526 -20.29 -14.88 -4.33
CA VAL A 526 -21.10 -14.55 -3.17
C VAL A 526 -21.74 -15.79 -2.55
N ILE A 527 -21.70 -15.88 -1.22
CA ILE A 527 -22.50 -16.81 -0.42
C ILE A 527 -23.70 -16.05 0.15
N ARG A 528 -24.91 -16.57 -0.09
CA ARG A 528 -26.17 -15.93 0.27
C ARG A 528 -26.91 -16.64 1.39
N LYS A 529 -27.66 -15.85 2.18
CA LYS A 529 -28.70 -16.34 3.09
C LYS A 529 -30.05 -15.85 2.58
N GLY A 530 -30.78 -16.72 1.88
CA GLY A 530 -31.92 -16.28 1.07
C GLY A 530 -31.45 -15.26 0.02
N GLU A 531 -32.06 -14.07 0.01
CA GLU A 531 -31.69 -12.98 -0.90
C GLU A 531 -30.53 -12.11 -0.40
N VAL A 532 -30.08 -12.28 0.86
CA VAL A 532 -29.05 -11.42 1.46
C VAL A 532 -27.64 -11.94 1.11
N PRO A 533 -26.76 -11.12 0.50
CA PRO A 533 -25.38 -11.51 0.20
C PRO A 533 -24.54 -11.47 1.46
N MET A 534 -24.42 -12.57 2.20
CA MET A 534 -23.74 -12.56 3.51
C MET A 534 -22.22 -12.53 3.40
N ILE A 535 -21.64 -13.17 2.40
CA ILE A 535 -20.18 -13.22 2.24
C ILE A 535 -19.82 -12.97 0.78
N ARG A 536 -18.94 -12.00 0.53
CA ARG A 536 -18.31 -11.77 -0.76
C ARG A 536 -16.85 -12.21 -0.72
N LEU A 537 -16.44 -13.00 -1.70
CA LEU A 537 -15.07 -13.49 -1.84
C LEU A 537 -14.44 -12.94 -3.11
N VAL A 538 -13.17 -12.57 -3.03
CA VAL A 538 -12.41 -11.97 -4.14
C VAL A 538 -10.99 -12.56 -4.18
N ALA A 539 -10.69 -13.35 -5.19
CA ALA A 539 -9.33 -13.79 -5.46
C ALA A 539 -8.69 -12.86 -6.49
N VAL A 540 -7.57 -12.21 -6.15
CA VAL A 540 -6.77 -11.39 -7.07
C VAL A 540 -5.72 -12.29 -7.71
N ASN A 541 -5.90 -12.57 -8.99
CA ASN A 541 -5.08 -13.52 -9.73
C ASN A 541 -3.65 -13.00 -9.88
N ASP A 542 -2.67 -13.89 -9.69
CA ASP A 542 -1.25 -13.61 -9.79
C ASP A 542 -0.80 -12.45 -8.88
N TYR A 543 -1.44 -12.23 -7.73
CA TYR A 543 -1.10 -11.12 -6.84
C TYR A 543 -0.60 -11.61 -5.47
N GLY A 544 0.42 -10.96 -4.92
CA GLY A 544 1.03 -11.30 -3.64
C GLY A 544 0.37 -10.66 -2.42
N HIS A 545 1.07 -10.68 -1.29
CA HIS A 545 0.58 -10.16 -0.01
C HIS A 545 0.56 -8.62 0.07
N TRP A 546 -0.50 -7.98 -0.45
CA TRP A 546 -0.73 -6.55 -0.26
C TRP A 546 -2.17 -6.12 -0.56
N ASN A 547 -2.48 -4.85 -0.32
CA ASN A 547 -3.70 -4.22 -0.85
C ASN A 547 -3.67 -4.20 -2.39
N PHE A 548 -4.86 -4.24 -3.00
CA PHE A 548 -5.05 -4.04 -4.43
C PHE A 548 -6.14 -2.99 -4.63
N LYS A 549 -5.78 -1.72 -4.88
CA LYS A 549 -6.72 -0.57 -4.83
C LYS A 549 -8.09 -0.78 -5.50
N PRO A 550 -8.21 -1.47 -6.67
CA PRO A 550 -9.51 -1.73 -7.28
C PRO A 550 -10.54 -2.44 -6.37
N THR A 551 -10.11 -3.17 -5.35
CA THR A 551 -10.99 -3.90 -4.44
C THR A 551 -11.70 -3.01 -3.42
N ALA A 552 -11.24 -1.77 -3.17
CA ALA A 552 -11.97 -0.82 -2.32
C ALA A 552 -13.38 -0.60 -2.85
N ARG A 553 -13.53 -0.45 -4.18
CA ARG A 553 -14.82 -0.36 -4.86
C ARG A 553 -15.65 -1.63 -4.65
N VAL A 554 -15.05 -2.81 -4.82
CA VAL A 554 -15.71 -4.12 -4.64
C VAL A 554 -16.25 -4.29 -3.21
N MET A 555 -15.44 -3.92 -2.21
CA MET A 555 -15.81 -3.96 -0.80
C MET A 555 -16.88 -2.92 -0.46
N TRP A 556 -16.74 -1.68 -0.93
CA TRP A 556 -17.72 -0.62 -0.67
C TRP A 556 -19.09 -0.94 -1.27
N ASP A 557 -19.12 -1.39 -2.52
CA ASP A 557 -20.35 -1.80 -3.19
C ASP A 557 -21.00 -3.02 -2.53
N PHE A 558 -20.27 -3.76 -1.70
CA PHE A 558 -20.83 -4.77 -0.81
C PHE A 558 -21.33 -4.15 0.51
N PHE A 559 -20.48 -3.39 1.20
CA PHE A 559 -20.75 -2.82 2.53
C PHE A 559 -21.95 -1.89 2.57
N LYS A 560 -22.09 -1.00 1.58
CA LYS A 560 -23.05 0.12 1.60
C LYS A 560 -24.52 -0.29 1.73
N HIS A 561 -24.83 -1.56 1.48
CA HIS A 561 -26.16 -2.15 1.60
C HIS A 561 -26.52 -2.59 3.02
N PHE A 562 -25.57 -2.60 3.95
CA PHE A 562 -25.76 -3.10 5.30
C PHE A 562 -25.82 -1.97 6.33
N SER A 563 -26.74 -2.09 7.27
CA SER A 563 -26.79 -1.26 8.48
C SER A 563 -27.22 -2.06 9.72
N ARG A 564 -27.10 -1.47 10.90
CA ARG A 564 -27.53 -2.04 12.18
C ARG A 564 -28.68 -1.24 12.78
N ASP A 565 -29.77 -1.91 13.12
CA ASP A 565 -30.81 -1.28 13.94
C ASP A 565 -30.21 -0.82 15.28
N GLN A 566 -30.29 0.47 15.59
CA GLN A 566 -29.58 1.04 16.75
C GLN A 566 -30.22 0.71 18.11
N LYS A 567 -31.31 -0.05 18.14
CA LYS A 567 -31.98 -0.49 19.38
C LYS A 567 -31.81 -1.98 19.61
N THR A 568 -31.92 -2.77 18.54
CA THR A 568 -31.91 -4.24 18.56
C THR A 568 -30.58 -4.82 18.10
N TYR A 569 -29.77 -4.05 17.39
CA TYR A 569 -28.52 -4.45 16.73
C TYR A 569 -28.70 -5.53 15.64
N GLU A 570 -29.95 -5.76 15.21
CA GLU A 570 -30.24 -6.62 14.08
C GLU A 570 -29.65 -6.03 12.79
N LEU A 571 -29.15 -6.92 11.93
CA LEU A 571 -28.64 -6.55 10.61
C LEU A 571 -29.82 -6.16 9.71
N ILE A 572 -29.68 -5.04 9.02
CA ILE A 572 -30.61 -4.58 7.99
C ILE A 572 -29.87 -4.63 6.66
N TYR A 573 -30.49 -5.26 5.67
CA TYR A 573 -30.02 -5.27 4.29
C TYR A 573 -30.95 -4.42 3.41
N THR A 574 -30.37 -3.45 2.70
CA THR A 574 -31.05 -2.59 1.74
C THR A 574 -30.36 -2.70 0.38
N PRO A 575 -30.92 -3.47 -0.57
CA PRO A 575 -30.31 -3.75 -1.87
C PRO A 575 -30.14 -2.51 -2.75
#